data_AF-A0A1Y3KZ41-F1
#
_entry.id   AF-A0A1Y3KZ41-F1
#
_cell.length_a   1.000
_cell.length_b   1.000
_cell.length_c   1.000
_cell.angle_alpha   90.00
_cell.angle_beta   90.00
_cell.angle_gamma   90.00
#
_symmetry.space_group_name_H-M   'P 1'
#
loop_
_entity.id
_entity.type
_entity.pdbx_description
1 polymer ?
#
loop_
_entity_poly.entity_id
_entity_poly.type
_entity_poly.pdbx_seq_one_letter_code
_entity_poly.pdbx_strand_id
1 'polypeptide(L)'
;MAKDKFELISHIEYLDIARLVEDRNRCAHPSHVADNQVFSASAELARLHIVNSVNSILSKPASQGKAALERALSDIDSKFFPNNLEDVVTLFEAGPLKRPRGALYNNLLTVLLKTAFSGTDHAKFSKCVLSLSAIKAMHPNLWDQFFPATANKIIEHVRAEDELCQGVISIVRLAKLGLWNAMPSPEKMRILTFIKNAPPKLFSDLDWFYIVDKLAIELVAAANERIKIATFDELSKVDWFAIPPTLIDRLIIIYSSSGNFAQANTHGRYLRQVMQECSATYKQANEIIKIAARNDQLKHSNELPSVLRQLESIDGGKEAVAQLMLDHDLSIDF
;
A
#
# COMPACT_ATOMS: atom_id res chain seq x y z
N MET A 1 4.24 35.60 -4.14
CA MET A 1 5.16 34.43 -4.02
C MET A 1 5.45 34.07 -2.57
N ALA A 2 6.05 34.94 -1.76
CA ALA A 2 6.40 34.60 -0.36
C ALA A 2 5.20 34.20 0.52
N LYS A 3 4.04 34.85 0.36
CA LYS A 3 2.78 34.49 1.01
C LYS A 3 2.12 33.26 0.35
N ASP A 4 1.73 33.37 -0.91
CA ASP A 4 0.81 32.36 -1.49
C ASP A 4 1.50 31.07 -1.99
N LYS A 5 2.80 31.12 -2.33
CA LYS A 5 3.55 29.97 -2.87
C LYS A 5 4.45 29.31 -1.82
N PHE A 6 5.06 30.11 -0.95
CA PHE A 6 6.02 29.62 0.03
C PHE A 6 5.51 29.72 1.47
N GLU A 7 4.38 30.39 1.71
CA GLU A 7 3.76 30.56 3.03
C GLU A 7 4.76 30.99 4.12
N LEU A 8 5.76 31.81 3.75
CA LEU A 8 6.80 32.29 4.68
C LEU A 8 6.21 33.28 5.69
N ILE A 9 5.22 34.05 5.23
CA ILE A 9 4.53 35.09 5.99
C ILE A 9 3.02 34.84 5.92
N SER A 10 2.33 35.11 7.02
CA SER A 10 0.88 35.06 7.15
C SER A 10 0.19 36.16 6.32
N HIS A 11 -1.14 36.10 6.22
CA HIS A 11 -1.91 37.13 5.54
C HIS A 11 -1.74 38.51 6.19
N ILE A 12 -1.70 38.58 7.52
CA ILE A 12 -1.53 39.84 8.27
C ILE A 12 -0.13 40.40 8.05
N GLU A 13 0.90 39.57 8.23
CA GLU A 13 2.30 39.95 7.98
C GLU A 13 2.48 40.43 6.52
N TYR A 14 1.78 39.82 5.56
CA TYR A 14 1.78 40.31 4.18
C TYR A 14 1.15 41.71 4.02
N LEU A 15 0.01 41.97 4.67
CA LEU A 15 -0.63 43.28 4.62
C LEU A 15 0.29 44.36 5.22
N ASP A 16 0.94 44.06 6.34
CA ASP A 16 1.87 44.97 7.01
C ASP A 16 3.06 45.33 6.10
N ILE A 17 3.65 44.33 5.43
CA ILE A 17 4.77 44.55 4.49
C ILE A 17 4.30 45.23 3.20
N ALA A 18 3.11 44.90 2.70
CA ALA A 18 2.53 45.56 1.53
C ALA A 18 2.31 47.05 1.79
N ARG A 19 1.91 47.40 3.02
CA ARG A 19 1.72 48.80 3.41
C ARG A 19 3.04 49.59 3.43
N LEU A 20 4.13 48.99 3.90
CA LEU A 20 5.46 49.59 3.80
C LEU A 20 5.84 49.92 2.35
N VAL A 21 5.57 49.00 1.40
CA VAL A 21 5.84 49.25 -0.02
C VAL A 21 5.00 50.41 -0.55
N GLU A 22 3.71 50.47 -0.18
CA GLU A 22 2.81 51.54 -0.58
C GLU A 22 3.27 52.90 -0.05
N ASP A 23 3.60 53.00 1.24
CA ASP A 23 4.07 54.23 1.87
C ASP A 23 5.44 54.67 1.31
N ARG A 24 6.34 53.73 1.03
CA ARG A 24 7.61 54.02 0.31
C ARG A 24 7.34 54.61 -1.07
N ASN A 25 6.41 54.06 -1.83
CA ASN A 25 6.07 54.56 -3.16
C ASN A 25 5.46 55.97 -3.08
N ARG A 26 4.67 56.27 -2.05
CA ARG A 26 4.12 57.62 -1.79
C ARG A 26 5.21 58.63 -1.42
N CYS A 27 6.25 58.22 -0.70
CA CYS A 27 7.42 59.07 -0.45
C CYS A 27 8.23 59.35 -1.74
N ALA A 28 8.29 58.38 -2.65
CA ALA A 28 9.09 58.46 -3.88
C ALA A 28 8.38 59.22 -5.02
N HIS A 29 7.05 59.28 -5.02
CA HIS A 29 6.24 59.91 -6.07
C HIS A 29 5.27 60.96 -5.48
N PRO A 30 5.58 62.27 -5.59
CA PRO A 30 4.80 63.36 -5.00
C PRO A 30 3.37 63.52 -5.54
N SER A 31 2.99 62.81 -6.60
CA SER A 31 1.81 63.13 -7.42
C SER A 31 0.45 62.62 -6.89
N HIS A 32 0.39 62.04 -5.69
CA HIS A 32 -0.85 61.46 -5.14
C HIS A 32 -1.44 62.20 -3.94
N VAL A 33 -0.81 63.28 -3.49
CA VAL A 33 -1.30 64.18 -2.44
C VAL A 33 -1.24 65.59 -3.03
N ALA A 34 -2.29 66.41 -2.81
CA ALA A 34 -2.51 67.71 -3.44
C ALA A 34 -1.23 68.51 -3.74
N ASP A 35 -1.22 69.25 -4.87
CA ASP A 35 -0.12 69.90 -5.64
C ASP A 35 1.11 70.49 -4.91
N ASN A 36 1.16 70.52 -3.57
CA ASN A 36 2.30 71.00 -2.78
C ASN A 36 2.59 70.19 -1.49
N GLN A 37 2.03 69.01 -1.27
CA GLN A 37 2.32 68.20 -0.08
C GLN A 37 2.99 66.87 -0.44
N VAL A 38 4.31 66.78 -0.18
CA VAL A 38 5.04 65.51 -0.23
C VAL A 38 4.62 64.68 0.99
N PHE A 39 4.19 63.44 0.77
CA PHE A 39 3.94 62.50 1.85
C PHE A 39 5.23 62.31 2.67
N SER A 40 5.18 62.68 3.94
CA SER A 40 6.29 62.54 4.89
C SER A 40 5.88 61.57 5.99
N ALA A 41 6.56 60.42 6.05
CA ALA A 41 6.29 59.42 7.08
C ALA A 41 6.69 59.96 8.46
N SER A 42 5.80 59.83 9.45
CA SER A 42 6.14 60.17 10.83
C SER A 42 7.17 59.19 11.40
N ALA A 43 7.90 59.61 12.44
CA ALA A 43 8.87 58.74 13.12
C ALA A 43 8.22 57.46 13.67
N GLU A 44 6.96 57.54 14.12
CA GLU A 44 6.23 56.36 14.61
C GLU A 44 5.81 55.42 13.49
N LEU A 45 5.42 55.94 12.33
CA LEU A 45 5.12 55.11 11.15
C LEU A 45 6.38 54.39 10.65
N ALA A 46 7.52 55.08 10.63
CA ALA A 46 8.81 54.47 10.29
C ALA A 46 9.20 53.36 11.28
N ARG A 47 9.02 53.58 12.59
CA ARG A 47 9.25 52.56 13.62
C ARG A 47 8.35 51.35 13.44
N LEU A 48 7.05 51.57 13.20
CA LEU A 48 6.10 50.49 12.95
C LEU A 48 6.54 49.62 11.77
N HIS A 49 6.93 50.23 10.66
CA HIS A 49 7.41 49.53 9.47
C HIS A 49 8.69 48.72 9.72
N ILE A 50 9.63 49.26 10.51
CA ILE A 50 10.85 48.54 10.90
C ILE A 50 10.50 47.34 11.77
N VAL A 51 9.68 47.53 12.80
CA VAL A 51 9.24 46.46 13.71
C VAL A 51 8.50 45.36 12.93
N ASN A 52 7.59 45.72 12.04
CA ASN A 52 6.86 44.78 11.20
C ASN A 52 7.81 44.02 10.27
N SER A 53 8.80 44.68 9.67
CA SER A 53 9.80 44.04 8.79
C SER A 53 10.70 43.07 9.54
N VAL A 54 11.15 43.47 10.73
CA VAL A 54 11.98 42.62 11.60
C VAL A 54 11.16 41.41 12.03
N ASN A 55 10.00 41.62 12.64
CA ASN A 55 9.18 40.54 13.18
C ASN A 55 8.63 39.60 12.11
N SER A 56 8.28 40.11 10.93
CA SER A 56 7.64 39.29 9.89
C SER A 56 8.65 38.54 9.03
N ILE A 57 9.85 39.10 8.81
CA ILE A 57 10.81 38.58 7.83
C ILE A 57 12.21 38.42 8.43
N LEU A 58 12.82 39.50 8.93
CA LEU A 58 14.27 39.49 9.22
C LEU A 58 14.65 38.68 10.47
N SER A 59 13.74 38.55 11.43
CA SER A 59 13.97 37.78 12.66
C SER A 59 13.54 36.32 12.54
N LYS A 60 12.88 35.93 11.44
CA LYS A 60 12.42 34.55 11.25
C LYS A 60 13.62 33.67 10.86
N PRO A 61 13.89 32.57 11.58
CA PRO A 61 14.93 31.64 11.18
C PRO A 61 14.54 30.96 9.86
N ALA A 62 15.52 30.70 9.00
CA ALA A 62 15.33 30.16 7.64
C ALA A 62 14.75 28.73 7.56
N SER A 63 14.33 28.11 8.68
CA SER A 63 14.27 26.65 8.82
C SER A 63 12.99 26.05 9.43
N GLN A 64 11.94 26.82 9.73
CA GLN A 64 10.78 26.29 10.49
C GLN A 64 10.17 25.02 9.85
N GLY A 65 10.03 24.96 8.52
CA GLY A 65 9.48 23.78 7.84
C GLY A 65 10.38 22.55 7.88
N LYS A 66 11.70 22.73 7.73
CA LYS A 66 12.67 21.63 7.75
C LYS A 66 12.83 21.05 9.16
N ALA A 67 12.95 21.91 10.16
CA ALA A 67 13.04 21.48 11.56
C ALA A 67 11.76 20.78 12.02
N ALA A 68 10.58 21.27 11.60
CA ALA A 68 9.31 20.61 11.90
C ALA A 68 9.19 19.22 11.25
N LEU A 69 9.64 19.08 10.00
CA LEU A 69 9.68 17.79 9.31
C LEU A 69 10.66 16.83 9.98
N GLU A 70 11.89 17.27 10.28
CA GLU A 70 12.90 16.47 10.96
C GLU A 70 12.42 16.00 12.34
N ARG A 71 11.74 16.87 13.10
CA ARG A 71 11.11 16.50 14.36
C ARG A 71 10.06 15.41 14.17
N ALA A 72 9.14 15.58 13.21
CA ALA A 72 8.11 14.57 12.94
C ALA A 72 8.70 13.22 12.50
N LEU A 73 9.74 13.25 11.65
CA LEU A 73 10.43 12.03 11.23
C LEU A 73 11.18 11.36 12.39
N SER A 74 11.81 12.14 13.27
CA SER A 74 12.45 11.62 14.48
C SER A 74 11.46 10.95 15.43
N ASP A 75 10.25 11.51 15.56
CA ASP A 75 9.19 10.90 16.37
C ASP A 75 8.74 9.56 15.75
N ILE A 76 8.61 9.48 14.42
CA ILE A 76 8.25 8.25 13.68
C ILE A 76 9.36 7.19 13.79
N ASP A 77 10.62 7.57 13.61
CA ASP A 77 11.74 6.65 13.65
C ASP A 77 12.07 6.17 15.09
N SER A 78 11.51 6.82 16.11
CA SER A 78 11.68 6.44 17.52
C SER A 78 11.33 4.97 17.80
N LYS A 79 12.09 4.34 18.69
CA LYS A 79 11.80 2.99 19.21
C LYS A 79 10.50 2.93 20.00
N PHE A 80 10.06 4.07 20.53
CA PHE A 80 8.83 4.22 21.32
C PHE A 80 7.64 4.70 20.48
N PHE A 81 7.74 4.61 19.15
CA PHE A 81 6.62 4.98 18.28
C PHE A 81 5.41 4.07 18.58
N PRO A 82 4.20 4.62 18.75
CA PRO A 82 3.03 3.81 19.10
C PRO A 82 2.63 2.80 18.02
N ASN A 83 1.96 1.73 18.44
CA ASN A 83 1.56 0.61 17.56
C ASN A 83 0.07 0.60 17.19
N ASN A 84 -0.71 1.60 17.65
CA ASN A 84 -2.13 1.76 17.33
C ASN A 84 -2.39 3.18 16.79
N LEU A 85 -3.53 3.36 16.12
CA LEU A 85 -3.84 4.60 15.43
C LEU A 85 -4.14 5.75 16.42
N GLU A 86 -4.88 5.49 17.50
CA GLU A 86 -5.29 6.53 18.45
C GLU A 86 -4.08 7.21 19.12
N ASP A 87 -3.09 6.42 19.54
CA ASP A 87 -1.88 6.93 20.18
C ASP A 87 -0.99 7.70 19.18
N VAL A 88 -0.91 7.26 17.93
CA VAL A 88 -0.18 8.00 16.88
C VAL A 88 -0.82 9.35 16.62
N VAL A 89 -2.16 9.42 16.57
CA VAL A 89 -2.88 10.70 16.46
C VAL A 89 -2.55 11.60 17.65
N THR A 90 -2.60 11.07 18.88
CA THR A 90 -2.26 11.80 20.10
C THR A 90 -0.82 12.35 20.06
N LEU A 91 0.15 11.54 19.62
CA LEU A 91 1.54 11.95 19.42
C LEU A 91 1.65 13.10 18.42
N PHE A 92 0.99 12.98 17.26
CA PHE A 92 1.05 13.99 16.21
C PHE A 92 0.34 15.29 16.60
N GLU A 93 -0.71 15.24 17.41
CA GLU A 93 -1.39 16.40 17.98
C GLU A 93 -0.54 17.16 19.02
N ALA A 94 0.39 16.49 19.70
CA ALA A 94 1.34 17.14 20.61
C ALA A 94 2.48 17.86 19.85
N GLY A 95 2.63 17.56 18.55
CA GLY A 95 3.75 18.01 17.73
C GLY A 95 3.40 19.06 16.68
N PRO A 96 4.30 19.27 15.69
CA PRO A 96 4.09 20.23 14.60
C PRO A 96 2.96 19.81 13.63
N LEU A 97 2.44 18.58 13.75
CA LEU A 97 1.39 18.03 12.90
C LEU A 97 -0.04 18.30 13.42
N LYS A 98 -0.20 19.00 14.55
CA LYS A 98 -1.54 19.44 15.01
C LYS A 98 -2.21 20.40 14.03
N ARG A 99 -1.43 21.33 13.46
CA ARG A 99 -1.88 22.34 12.49
C ARG A 99 -0.79 22.57 11.45
N PRO A 100 -0.50 21.57 10.60
CA PRO A 100 0.59 21.65 9.66
C PRO A 100 0.25 22.62 8.53
N ARG A 101 1.25 23.34 8.04
CA ARG A 101 1.15 24.04 6.75
C ARG A 101 1.11 23.02 5.61
N GLY A 102 0.54 23.40 4.46
CA GLY A 102 0.43 22.51 3.30
C GLY A 102 1.79 21.95 2.84
N ALA A 103 2.84 22.77 2.90
CA ALA A 103 4.20 22.35 2.56
C ALA A 103 4.75 21.27 3.52
N LEU A 104 4.55 21.41 4.84
CA LEU A 104 4.99 20.41 5.82
C LEU A 104 4.25 19.09 5.62
N TYR A 105 2.92 19.16 5.45
CA TYR A 105 2.07 18.01 5.21
C TYR A 105 2.51 17.24 3.95
N ASN A 106 2.64 17.95 2.83
CA ASN A 106 3.02 17.33 1.56
C ASN A 106 4.43 16.74 1.58
N ASN A 107 5.38 17.41 2.25
CA ASN A 107 6.73 16.86 2.41
C ASN A 107 6.74 15.57 3.23
N LEU A 108 6.03 15.55 4.37
CA LEU A 108 5.91 14.35 5.20
C LEU A 108 5.24 13.22 4.41
N LEU A 109 4.10 13.50 3.77
CA LEU A 109 3.40 12.56 2.91
C LEU A 109 4.31 11.97 1.83
N THR A 110 5.09 12.82 1.16
CA THR A 110 6.05 12.39 0.13
C THR A 110 7.11 11.44 0.71
N VAL A 111 7.67 11.76 1.88
CA VAL A 111 8.69 10.91 2.52
C VAL A 111 8.09 9.57 2.95
N LEU A 112 6.90 9.57 3.55
CA LEU A 112 6.21 8.35 3.99
C LEU A 112 5.87 7.44 2.81
N LEU A 113 5.31 7.99 1.74
CA LEU A 113 4.99 7.20 0.54
C LEU A 113 6.26 6.68 -0.13
N LYS A 114 7.31 7.49 -0.29
CA LYS A 114 8.59 7.01 -0.85
C LYS A 114 9.16 5.87 -0.02
N THR A 115 9.12 5.99 1.31
CA THR A 115 9.60 4.98 2.24
C THR A 115 8.80 3.69 2.14
N ALA A 116 7.47 3.79 1.99
CA ALA A 116 6.61 2.64 1.79
C ALA A 116 6.95 1.90 0.48
N PHE A 117 7.16 2.64 -0.62
CA PHE A 117 7.45 2.07 -1.93
C PHE A 117 8.92 1.67 -2.17
N SER A 118 9.85 2.06 -1.30
CA SER A 118 11.28 1.77 -1.47
C SER A 118 11.73 0.40 -0.94
N GLY A 119 10.81 -0.49 -0.56
CA GLY A 119 11.14 -1.83 -0.04
C GLY A 119 11.80 -1.78 1.35
N THR A 120 11.18 -1.08 2.30
CA THR A 120 11.65 -1.01 3.69
C THR A 120 11.27 -2.24 4.52
N ASP A 121 11.88 -2.44 5.68
CA ASP A 121 11.54 -3.55 6.58
C ASP A 121 10.09 -3.47 7.09
N HIS A 122 9.56 -4.60 7.57
CA HIS A 122 8.17 -4.68 8.02
C HIS A 122 7.82 -3.69 9.14
N ALA A 123 8.73 -3.44 10.08
CA ALA A 123 8.47 -2.56 11.21
C ALA A 123 8.35 -1.11 10.71
N LYS A 124 9.30 -0.64 9.91
CA LYS A 124 9.29 0.70 9.32
C LYS A 124 8.10 0.90 8.39
N PHE A 125 7.73 -0.10 7.60
CA PHE A 125 6.51 -0.05 6.78
C PHE A 125 5.26 0.11 7.64
N SER A 126 5.11 -0.66 8.72
CA SER A 126 3.96 -0.55 9.63
C SER A 126 3.86 0.84 10.27
N LYS A 127 5.00 1.43 10.68
CA LYS A 127 5.02 2.83 11.15
C LYS A 127 4.58 3.80 10.07
N CYS A 128 4.99 3.59 8.81
CA CYS A 128 4.55 4.42 7.69
C CYS A 128 3.03 4.33 7.47
N VAL A 129 2.46 3.11 7.50
CA VAL A 129 1.00 2.91 7.35
C VAL A 129 0.23 3.62 8.47
N LEU A 130 0.66 3.46 9.72
CA LEU A 130 0.03 4.13 10.86
C LEU A 130 0.16 5.66 10.74
N SER A 131 1.34 6.16 10.37
CA SER A 131 1.57 7.59 10.17
C SER A 131 0.69 8.16 9.06
N LEU A 132 0.60 7.48 7.92
CA LEU A 132 -0.27 7.87 6.80
C LEU A 132 -1.76 7.86 7.21
N SER A 133 -2.16 6.84 7.96
CA SER A 133 -3.54 6.72 8.47
C SER A 133 -3.86 7.86 9.46
N ALA A 134 -2.92 8.22 10.33
CA ALA A 134 -3.08 9.31 11.28
C ALA A 134 -3.18 10.67 10.57
N ILE A 135 -2.29 10.98 9.62
CA ILE A 135 -2.36 12.27 8.90
C ILE A 135 -3.61 12.37 8.00
N LYS A 136 -4.14 11.24 7.51
CA LYS A 136 -5.44 11.17 6.82
C LYS A 136 -6.59 11.51 7.76
N ALA A 137 -6.60 10.89 8.94
CA ALA A 137 -7.65 11.08 9.94
C ALA A 137 -7.66 12.50 10.52
N MET A 138 -6.47 13.06 10.81
CA MET A 138 -6.33 14.40 11.38
C MET A 138 -6.62 15.51 10.37
N HIS A 139 -6.24 15.32 9.10
CA HIS A 139 -6.32 16.37 8.07
C HIS A 139 -6.95 15.88 6.76
N PRO A 140 -8.25 15.52 6.73
CA PRO A 140 -8.92 15.03 5.51
C PRO A 140 -8.83 15.99 4.31
N ASN A 141 -8.96 17.30 4.53
CA ASN A 141 -8.89 18.28 3.45
C ASN A 141 -7.50 18.32 2.79
N LEU A 142 -6.42 18.25 3.58
CA LEU A 142 -5.06 18.21 3.06
C LEU A 142 -4.76 16.86 2.40
N TRP A 143 -5.35 15.77 2.93
CA TRP A 143 -5.27 14.45 2.33
C TRP A 143 -5.85 14.47 0.91
N ASP A 144 -7.09 14.90 0.75
CA ASP A 144 -7.77 14.92 -0.55
C ASP A 144 -7.06 15.84 -1.56
N GLN A 145 -6.46 16.93 -1.07
CA GLN A 145 -5.68 17.86 -1.89
C GLN A 145 -4.36 17.25 -2.40
N PHE A 146 -3.58 16.59 -1.52
CA PHE A 146 -2.19 16.22 -1.83
C PHE A 146 -1.99 14.73 -2.15
N PHE A 147 -2.76 13.83 -1.53
CA PHE A 147 -2.54 12.39 -1.62
C PHE A 147 -2.61 11.85 -3.05
N PRO A 148 -3.65 12.14 -3.87
CA PRO A 148 -3.74 11.57 -5.22
C PRO A 148 -2.56 11.96 -6.09
N ALA A 149 -2.19 13.25 -6.10
CA ALA A 149 -1.10 13.76 -6.92
C ALA A 149 0.27 13.18 -6.50
N THR A 150 0.55 13.16 -5.19
CA THR A 150 1.83 12.67 -4.67
C THR A 150 1.98 11.17 -4.85
N ALA A 151 0.92 10.39 -4.60
CA ALA A 151 0.94 8.95 -4.78
C ALA A 151 1.13 8.56 -6.25
N ASN A 152 0.37 9.18 -7.16
CA ASN A 152 0.49 8.93 -8.59
C ASN A 152 1.90 9.25 -9.11
N LYS A 153 2.48 10.37 -8.67
CA LYS A 153 3.87 10.72 -9.01
C LYS A 153 4.85 9.64 -8.58
N ILE A 154 4.71 9.06 -7.39
CA ILE A 154 5.63 8.00 -6.93
C ILE A 154 5.46 6.74 -7.78
N ILE A 155 4.22 6.31 -8.01
CA ILE A 155 3.91 5.09 -8.77
C ILE A 155 4.36 5.19 -10.24
N GLU A 156 4.31 6.38 -10.82
CA GLU A 156 4.80 6.67 -12.16
C GLU A 156 6.33 6.45 -12.30
N HIS A 157 7.09 6.49 -11.22
CA HIS A 157 8.53 6.25 -11.28
C HIS A 157 8.91 4.80 -10.99
N VAL A 158 7.99 4.00 -10.42
CA VAL A 158 8.19 2.57 -10.15
C VAL A 158 8.05 1.81 -11.47
N ARG A 159 9.18 1.41 -12.05
CA ARG A 159 9.22 0.83 -13.42
C ARG A 159 10.06 -0.44 -13.51
N ALA A 160 11.13 -0.57 -12.73
CA ALA A 160 11.93 -1.79 -12.73
C ALA A 160 11.16 -2.97 -12.11
N GLU A 161 11.46 -4.19 -12.52
CA GLU A 161 10.74 -5.38 -12.05
C GLU A 161 10.84 -5.58 -10.53
N ASP A 162 12.02 -5.38 -9.95
CA ASP A 162 12.23 -5.48 -8.49
C ASP A 162 11.42 -4.41 -7.73
N GLU A 163 11.43 -3.17 -8.22
CA GLU A 163 10.63 -2.09 -7.65
C GLU A 163 9.13 -2.36 -7.78
N LEU A 164 8.70 -2.98 -8.88
CA LEU A 164 7.31 -3.32 -9.11
C LEU A 164 6.80 -4.42 -8.17
N CYS A 165 7.63 -5.42 -7.87
CA CYS A 165 7.28 -6.41 -6.84
C CYS A 165 6.96 -5.72 -5.51
N GLN A 166 7.86 -4.85 -5.04
CA GLN A 166 7.66 -4.11 -3.80
C GLN A 166 6.50 -3.10 -3.89
N GLY A 167 6.36 -2.44 -5.03
CA GLY A 167 5.32 -1.45 -5.28
C GLY A 167 3.93 -2.07 -5.25
N VAL A 168 3.74 -3.25 -5.84
CA VAL A 168 2.47 -3.99 -5.81
C VAL A 168 2.09 -4.37 -4.38
N ILE A 169 3.02 -4.91 -3.61
CA ILE A 169 2.79 -5.26 -2.20
C ILE A 169 2.43 -3.99 -1.41
N SER A 170 3.12 -2.88 -1.66
CA SER A 170 2.82 -1.58 -1.06
C SER A 170 1.42 -1.11 -1.40
N ILE A 171 0.97 -1.28 -2.65
CA ILE A 171 -0.39 -0.93 -3.08
C ILE A 171 -1.43 -1.73 -2.31
N VAL A 172 -1.25 -3.04 -2.19
CA VAL A 172 -2.15 -3.93 -1.46
C VAL A 172 -2.22 -3.55 0.02
N ARG A 173 -1.06 -3.37 0.66
CA ARG A 173 -0.99 -3.04 2.09
C ARG A 173 -1.48 -1.63 2.42
N LEU A 174 -1.46 -0.71 1.45
CA LEU A 174 -2.01 0.65 1.57
C LEU A 174 -3.46 0.77 1.05
N ALA A 175 -4.14 -0.33 0.72
CA ALA A 175 -5.47 -0.30 0.09
C ALA A 175 -6.50 0.54 0.88
N LYS A 176 -6.50 0.44 2.21
CA LYS A 176 -7.41 1.20 3.11
C LYS A 176 -7.24 2.72 3.03
N LEU A 177 -6.10 3.19 2.53
CA LEU A 177 -5.85 4.62 2.35
C LEU A 177 -6.55 5.18 1.10
N GLY A 178 -7.09 4.32 0.22
CA GLY A 178 -7.78 4.73 -1.00
C GLY A 178 -6.85 4.88 -2.21
N LEU A 179 -5.63 4.32 -2.12
CA LEU A 179 -4.62 4.45 -3.16
C LEU A 179 -5.10 3.92 -4.51
N TRP A 180 -5.70 2.73 -4.53
CA TRP A 180 -6.21 2.12 -5.77
C TRP A 180 -7.19 3.05 -6.48
N ASN A 181 -8.10 3.68 -5.75
CA ASN A 181 -9.13 4.52 -6.34
C ASN A 181 -8.57 5.84 -6.89
N ALA A 182 -7.52 6.38 -6.28
CA ALA A 182 -6.85 7.61 -6.72
C ALA A 182 -6.00 7.44 -7.99
N MET A 183 -5.69 6.20 -8.40
CA MET A 183 -4.83 5.93 -9.54
C MET A 183 -5.54 6.10 -10.91
N PRO A 184 -4.85 6.69 -11.90
CA PRO A 184 -5.32 6.72 -13.29
C PRO A 184 -5.45 5.32 -13.89
N SER A 185 -6.38 5.15 -14.82
CA SER A 185 -6.63 3.87 -15.51
C SER A 185 -5.39 3.25 -16.17
N PRO A 186 -4.49 4.00 -16.83
CA PRO A 186 -3.26 3.43 -17.40
C PRO A 186 -2.35 2.77 -16.35
N GLU A 187 -2.20 3.39 -15.17
CA GLU A 187 -1.38 2.84 -14.09
C GLU A 187 -2.03 1.60 -13.47
N LYS A 188 -3.36 1.61 -13.29
CA LYS A 188 -4.12 0.41 -12.87
C LYS A 188 -3.90 -0.74 -13.84
N MET A 189 -4.06 -0.49 -15.14
CA MET A 189 -3.86 -1.49 -16.19
C MET A 189 -2.44 -2.07 -16.17
N ARG A 190 -1.43 -1.22 -16.00
CA ARG A 190 -0.03 -1.65 -15.89
C ARG A 190 0.20 -2.55 -14.68
N ILE A 191 -0.32 -2.16 -13.51
CA ILE A 191 -0.21 -2.96 -12.27
C ILE A 191 -0.91 -4.31 -12.42
N LEU A 192 -2.14 -4.32 -12.95
CA LEU A 192 -2.88 -5.56 -13.19
C LEU A 192 -2.15 -6.48 -14.18
N THR A 193 -1.57 -5.91 -15.23
CA THR A 193 -0.78 -6.67 -16.22
C THR A 193 0.48 -7.25 -15.59
N PHE A 194 1.16 -6.51 -14.73
CA PHE A 194 2.31 -7.00 -13.99
C PHE A 194 1.94 -8.16 -13.07
N ILE A 195 0.86 -8.04 -12.29
CA ILE A 195 0.38 -9.10 -11.39
C ILE A 195 0.04 -10.37 -12.19
N LYS A 196 -0.66 -10.23 -13.33
CA LYS A 196 -1.00 -11.36 -14.21
C LYS A 196 0.22 -12.07 -14.77
N ASN A 197 1.36 -11.38 -14.87
CA ASN A 197 2.63 -11.92 -15.35
C ASN A 197 3.67 -11.97 -14.22
N ALA A 198 3.24 -12.10 -12.96
CA ALA A 198 4.12 -11.92 -11.83
C ALA A 198 5.33 -12.87 -11.88
N PRO A 199 6.54 -12.37 -11.59
CA PRO A 199 7.73 -13.21 -11.48
C PRO A 199 7.65 -14.10 -10.22
N PRO A 200 8.41 -15.22 -10.17
CA PRO A 200 8.40 -16.14 -9.02
C PRO A 200 8.63 -15.46 -7.67
N LYS A 201 9.49 -14.43 -7.62
CA LYS A 201 9.77 -13.65 -6.40
C LYS A 201 8.55 -12.95 -5.79
N LEU A 202 7.47 -12.71 -6.55
CA LEU A 202 6.26 -12.09 -6.00
C LEU A 202 5.34 -13.12 -5.34
N PHE A 203 5.49 -14.40 -5.64
CA PHE A 203 4.60 -15.45 -5.14
C PHE A 203 4.62 -15.56 -3.62
N SER A 204 5.77 -15.32 -2.99
CA SER A 204 5.93 -15.27 -1.53
C SER A 204 5.02 -14.23 -0.87
N ASP A 205 4.59 -13.22 -1.61
CA ASP A 205 3.81 -12.09 -1.09
C ASP A 205 2.40 -12.00 -1.68
N LEU A 206 1.98 -12.98 -2.48
CA LEU A 206 0.63 -13.00 -3.06
C LEU A 206 -0.45 -13.30 -2.00
N ASP A 207 -0.10 -13.89 -0.87
CA ASP A 207 -0.99 -14.12 0.27
C ASP A 207 -1.59 -12.81 0.82
N TRP A 208 -0.84 -11.70 0.79
CA TRP A 208 -1.31 -10.37 1.18
C TRP A 208 -2.58 -9.94 0.43
N PHE A 209 -2.81 -10.43 -0.79
CA PHE A 209 -4.00 -10.14 -1.57
C PHE A 209 -5.28 -10.74 -0.97
N TYR A 210 -5.13 -11.78 -0.15
CA TYR A 210 -6.22 -12.51 0.50
C TYR A 210 -6.32 -12.18 1.99
N ILE A 211 -5.28 -11.59 2.59
CA ILE A 211 -5.28 -11.14 3.99
C ILE A 211 -5.92 -9.76 4.12
N VAL A 212 -5.70 -8.85 3.16
CA VAL A 212 -6.19 -7.48 3.26
C VAL A 212 -7.70 -7.42 2.97
N ASP A 213 -8.47 -7.12 4.01
CA ASP A 213 -9.91 -6.90 3.88
C ASP A 213 -10.25 -5.74 2.92
N LYS A 214 -11.31 -5.93 2.12
CA LYS A 214 -11.82 -4.98 1.11
C LYS A 214 -10.80 -4.54 0.06
N LEU A 215 -9.87 -5.42 -0.32
CA LEU A 215 -9.00 -5.18 -1.46
C LEU A 215 -9.82 -5.05 -2.76
N ALA A 216 -9.33 -4.25 -3.72
CA ALA A 216 -9.99 -4.09 -5.00
C ALA A 216 -10.11 -5.45 -5.73
N ILE A 217 -11.32 -5.79 -6.16
CA ILE A 217 -11.64 -7.09 -6.77
C ILE A 217 -10.74 -7.39 -7.97
N GLU A 218 -10.39 -6.38 -8.77
CA GLU A 218 -9.51 -6.51 -9.93
C GLU A 218 -8.10 -6.98 -9.57
N LEU A 219 -7.56 -6.55 -8.42
CA LEU A 219 -6.23 -6.97 -7.94
C LEU A 219 -6.23 -8.46 -7.58
N VAL A 220 -7.26 -8.89 -6.84
CA VAL A 220 -7.46 -10.30 -6.48
C VAL A 220 -7.67 -11.15 -7.72
N ALA A 221 -8.47 -10.67 -8.68
CA ALA A 221 -8.70 -11.35 -9.95
C ALA A 221 -7.40 -11.51 -10.75
N ALA A 222 -6.55 -10.47 -10.82
CA ALA A 222 -5.26 -10.56 -11.49
C ALA A 222 -4.32 -11.58 -10.83
N ALA A 223 -4.27 -11.64 -9.50
CA ALA A 223 -3.49 -12.63 -8.76
C ALA A 223 -3.99 -14.06 -9.03
N ASN A 224 -5.30 -14.27 -9.01
CA ASN A 224 -5.92 -15.56 -9.33
C ASN A 224 -5.59 -16.02 -10.76
N GLU A 225 -5.62 -15.12 -11.76
CA GLU A 225 -5.22 -15.44 -13.14
C GLU A 225 -3.77 -15.93 -13.22
N ARG A 226 -2.85 -15.30 -12.47
CA ARG A 226 -1.45 -15.72 -12.43
C ARG A 226 -1.26 -17.08 -11.74
N ILE A 227 -2.00 -17.34 -10.65
CA ILE A 227 -1.97 -18.62 -9.94
C ILE A 227 -2.47 -19.75 -10.85
N LYS A 228 -3.52 -19.53 -11.65
CA LYS A 228 -4.06 -20.54 -12.58
C LYS A 228 -3.05 -21.08 -13.60
N ILE A 229 -2.00 -20.32 -13.91
CA ILE A 229 -0.95 -20.73 -14.86
C ILE A 229 0.38 -21.06 -14.17
N ALA A 230 0.47 -20.95 -12.85
CA ALA A 230 1.71 -21.17 -12.11
C ALA A 230 2.21 -22.61 -12.20
N THR A 231 3.52 -22.79 -12.22
CA THR A 231 4.12 -24.14 -12.23
C THR A 231 4.16 -24.74 -10.82
N PHE A 232 4.39 -26.05 -10.71
CA PHE A 232 4.58 -26.67 -9.40
C PHE A 232 5.75 -26.06 -8.64
N ASP A 233 6.89 -25.87 -9.31
CA ASP A 233 8.12 -25.33 -8.71
C ASP A 233 7.93 -23.92 -8.14
N GLU A 234 7.12 -23.08 -8.81
CA GLU A 234 6.77 -21.76 -8.30
C GLU A 234 5.91 -21.85 -7.04
N LEU A 235 4.90 -22.71 -7.03
CA LEU A 235 3.94 -22.81 -5.92
C LEU A 235 4.55 -23.52 -4.71
N SER A 236 5.32 -24.58 -4.92
CA SER A 236 5.86 -25.43 -3.84
C SER A 236 6.90 -24.73 -2.97
N LYS A 237 7.43 -23.59 -3.42
CA LYS A 237 8.42 -22.78 -2.70
C LYS A 237 7.80 -21.70 -1.83
N VAL A 238 6.47 -21.57 -1.84
CA VAL A 238 5.75 -20.52 -1.13
C VAL A 238 5.20 -21.06 0.18
N ASP A 239 5.50 -20.36 1.25
CA ASP A 239 4.88 -20.54 2.56
C ASP A 239 3.62 -19.67 2.64
N TRP A 240 2.48 -20.23 2.24
CA TRP A 240 1.21 -19.50 2.20
C TRP A 240 0.70 -19.23 3.62
N PHE A 241 0.59 -17.96 4.03
CA PHE A 241 -0.10 -17.61 5.28
C PHE A 241 -1.62 -17.57 5.11
N ALA A 242 -2.09 -17.21 3.91
CA ALA A 242 -3.49 -17.26 3.52
C ALA A 242 -3.61 -17.98 2.17
N ILE A 243 -4.36 -19.08 2.14
CA ILE A 243 -4.50 -19.92 0.96
C ILE A 243 -5.37 -19.23 -0.09
N PRO A 244 -4.85 -18.95 -1.31
CA PRO A 244 -5.65 -18.45 -2.41
C PRO A 244 -6.76 -19.44 -2.79
N PRO A 245 -8.01 -18.98 -3.01
CA PRO A 245 -9.12 -19.89 -3.34
C PRO A 245 -8.87 -20.74 -4.59
N THR A 246 -8.15 -20.21 -5.58
CA THR A 246 -7.83 -20.91 -6.83
C THR A 246 -6.60 -21.82 -6.73
N LEU A 247 -5.91 -21.87 -5.59
CA LEU A 247 -4.68 -22.65 -5.44
C LEU A 247 -4.96 -24.15 -5.57
N ILE A 248 -5.97 -24.66 -4.86
CA ILE A 248 -6.35 -26.08 -4.90
C ILE A 248 -6.71 -26.48 -6.34
N ASP A 249 -7.54 -25.68 -7.03
CA ASP A 249 -7.91 -25.94 -8.42
C ASP A 249 -6.67 -26.04 -9.33
N ARG A 250 -5.68 -25.16 -9.14
CA ARG A 250 -4.42 -25.24 -9.89
C ARG A 250 -3.63 -26.50 -9.54
N LEU A 251 -3.52 -26.84 -8.26
CA LEU A 251 -2.79 -28.02 -7.82
C LEU A 251 -3.43 -29.32 -8.32
N ILE A 252 -4.76 -29.37 -8.47
CA ILE A 252 -5.46 -30.50 -9.11
C ILE A 252 -5.03 -30.65 -10.57
N ILE A 253 -4.94 -29.54 -11.32
CA ILE A 253 -4.45 -29.56 -12.71
C ILE A 253 -3.01 -30.08 -12.77
N ILE A 254 -2.12 -29.57 -11.91
CA ILE A 254 -0.73 -30.01 -11.83
C ILE A 254 -0.65 -31.50 -11.47
N TYR A 255 -1.41 -31.93 -10.46
CA TYR A 255 -1.46 -33.32 -10.03
C TYR A 255 -1.92 -34.24 -11.17
N SER A 256 -2.96 -33.85 -11.91
CA SER A 256 -3.47 -34.60 -13.06
C SER A 256 -2.42 -34.81 -14.17
N SER A 257 -1.50 -33.86 -14.32
CA SER A 257 -0.44 -33.89 -15.34
C SER A 257 0.79 -34.71 -14.96
N SER A 258 0.80 -35.36 -13.80
CA SER A 258 1.92 -36.18 -13.34
C SER A 258 2.20 -37.32 -14.32
N GLY A 259 3.39 -37.33 -14.91
CA GLY A 259 3.80 -38.30 -15.93
C GLY A 259 4.56 -39.51 -15.36
N ASN A 260 4.88 -39.51 -14.07
CA ASN A 260 5.53 -40.63 -13.39
C ASN A 260 5.17 -40.67 -11.89
N PHE A 261 5.43 -41.81 -11.25
CA PHE A 261 5.16 -42.01 -9.82
C PHE A 261 5.87 -41.00 -8.91
N ALA A 262 7.09 -40.56 -9.24
CA ALA A 262 7.81 -39.59 -8.40
C ALA A 262 7.11 -38.22 -8.39
N GLN A 263 6.65 -37.76 -9.55
CA GLN A 263 5.83 -36.55 -9.70
C GLN A 263 4.49 -36.70 -8.98
N ALA A 264 3.78 -37.83 -9.19
CA ALA A 264 2.51 -38.09 -8.53
C ALA A 264 2.63 -38.02 -7.00
N ASN A 265 3.63 -38.68 -6.43
CA ASN A 265 3.88 -38.65 -4.99
C ASN A 265 4.24 -37.23 -4.48
N THR A 266 5.04 -36.49 -5.24
CA THR A 266 5.48 -35.15 -4.84
C THR A 266 4.33 -34.14 -4.90
N HIS A 267 3.61 -34.09 -6.02
CA HIS A 267 2.47 -33.22 -6.22
C HIS A 267 1.32 -33.55 -5.26
N GLY A 268 1.02 -34.85 -5.07
CA GLY A 268 -0.02 -35.31 -4.16
C GLY A 268 0.25 -34.92 -2.70
N ARG A 269 1.51 -35.01 -2.26
CA ARG A 269 1.91 -34.63 -0.89
C ARG A 269 1.70 -33.14 -0.64
N TYR A 270 2.10 -32.31 -1.59
CA TYR A 270 1.92 -30.86 -1.48
C TYR A 270 0.43 -30.47 -1.52
N LEU A 271 -0.35 -31.07 -2.44
CA LEU A 271 -1.80 -30.90 -2.49
C LEU A 271 -2.46 -31.29 -1.15
N ARG A 272 -2.07 -32.42 -0.56
CA ARG A 272 -2.54 -32.86 0.76
C ARG A 272 -2.21 -31.83 1.85
N GLN A 273 -0.99 -31.32 1.90
CA GLN A 273 -0.59 -30.31 2.88
C GLN A 273 -1.46 -29.04 2.77
N VAL A 274 -1.68 -28.54 1.55
CA VAL A 274 -2.56 -27.37 1.33
C VAL A 274 -4.01 -27.66 1.76
N MET A 275 -4.52 -28.87 1.48
CA MET A 275 -5.88 -29.27 1.88
C MET A 275 -6.06 -29.45 3.40
N GLN A 276 -4.99 -29.60 4.18
CA GLN A 276 -5.06 -29.63 5.64
C GLN A 276 -5.40 -28.27 6.23
N GLU A 277 -4.88 -27.21 5.61
CA GLU A 277 -5.11 -25.83 6.04
C GLU A 277 -6.37 -25.23 5.43
N CYS A 278 -6.74 -25.65 4.21
CA CYS A 278 -7.96 -25.24 3.52
C CYS A 278 -8.68 -26.47 2.98
N SER A 279 -9.72 -26.92 3.68
CA SER A 279 -10.50 -28.10 3.27
C SER A 279 -11.00 -27.97 1.84
N ALA A 280 -10.86 -29.04 1.06
CA ALA A 280 -11.35 -29.08 -0.32
C ALA A 280 -12.88 -29.01 -0.36
N THR A 281 -13.41 -28.49 -1.46
CA THR A 281 -14.85 -28.57 -1.76
C THR A 281 -15.22 -29.95 -2.31
N TYR A 282 -16.49 -30.34 -2.22
CA TYR A 282 -17.01 -31.57 -2.84
C TYR A 282 -16.67 -31.64 -4.35
N LYS A 283 -16.78 -30.52 -5.05
CA LYS A 283 -16.43 -30.43 -6.48
C LYS A 283 -14.96 -30.73 -6.73
N GLN A 284 -14.07 -30.20 -5.89
CA GLN A 284 -12.62 -30.46 -5.98
C GLN A 284 -12.30 -31.92 -5.65
N ALA A 285 -12.92 -32.49 -4.62
CA ALA A 285 -12.78 -33.90 -4.27
C ALA A 285 -13.20 -34.83 -5.43
N ASN A 286 -14.36 -34.56 -6.04
CA ASN A 286 -14.85 -35.30 -7.20
C ASN A 286 -13.85 -35.24 -8.38
N GLU A 287 -13.30 -34.06 -8.70
CA GLU A 287 -12.30 -33.96 -9.76
C GLU A 287 -11.00 -34.68 -9.41
N ILE A 288 -10.53 -34.64 -8.15
CA ILE A 288 -9.34 -35.40 -7.69
C ILE A 288 -9.52 -36.90 -7.88
N ILE A 289 -10.67 -37.45 -7.47
CA ILE A 289 -10.96 -38.88 -7.58
C ILE A 289 -11.07 -39.30 -9.05
N LYS A 290 -11.77 -38.50 -9.86
CA LYS A 290 -11.92 -38.73 -11.30
C LYS A 290 -10.59 -38.72 -12.06
N ILE A 291 -9.66 -37.80 -11.74
CA ILE A 291 -8.33 -37.80 -12.37
C ILE A 291 -7.49 -38.99 -11.89
N ALA A 292 -7.59 -39.35 -10.61
CA ALA A 292 -6.87 -40.49 -10.04
C ALA A 292 -7.30 -41.82 -10.68
N ALA A 293 -8.58 -41.99 -10.98
CA ALA A 293 -9.10 -43.16 -11.67
C ALA A 293 -8.59 -43.31 -13.11
N ARG A 294 -8.30 -42.20 -13.79
CA ARG A 294 -7.93 -42.15 -15.22
C ARG A 294 -6.44 -42.09 -15.49
N ASN A 295 -5.62 -41.77 -14.49
CA ASN A 295 -4.17 -41.66 -14.62
C ASN A 295 -3.50 -42.74 -13.78
N ASP A 296 -2.92 -43.75 -14.44
CA ASP A 296 -2.25 -44.89 -13.78
C ASP A 296 -1.11 -44.45 -12.85
N GLN A 297 -0.41 -43.35 -13.18
CA GLN A 297 0.66 -42.81 -12.36
C GLN A 297 0.12 -42.29 -11.03
N LEU A 298 -1.13 -41.81 -11.00
CA LEU A 298 -1.81 -41.37 -9.78
C LEU A 298 -2.42 -42.57 -9.05
N LYS A 299 -3.19 -43.39 -9.78
CA LYS A 299 -3.90 -44.56 -9.27
C LYS A 299 -3.01 -45.49 -8.46
N HIS A 300 -1.78 -45.70 -8.93
CA HIS A 300 -0.81 -46.58 -8.31
C HIS A 300 0.30 -45.83 -7.55
N SER A 301 0.12 -44.53 -7.29
CA SER A 301 1.03 -43.77 -6.44
C SER A 301 0.87 -44.13 -4.97
N ASN A 302 1.96 -44.07 -4.22
CA ASN A 302 1.97 -44.34 -2.78
C ASN A 302 1.24 -43.25 -1.99
N GLU A 303 1.14 -42.03 -2.54
CA GLU A 303 0.54 -40.89 -1.86
C GLU A 303 -0.98 -40.82 -2.03
N LEU A 304 -1.56 -41.44 -3.06
CA LEU A 304 -3.01 -41.36 -3.34
C LEU A 304 -3.89 -41.78 -2.14
N PRO A 305 -3.61 -42.87 -1.39
CA PRO A 305 -4.37 -43.17 -0.17
C PRO A 305 -4.39 -42.02 0.84
N SER A 306 -3.25 -41.35 1.05
CA SER A 306 -3.16 -40.21 1.97
C SER A 306 -3.92 -39.00 1.45
N VAL A 307 -3.94 -38.77 0.14
CA VAL A 307 -4.75 -37.73 -0.51
C VAL A 307 -6.24 -38.01 -0.31
N LEU A 308 -6.70 -39.24 -0.57
CA LEU A 308 -8.11 -39.63 -0.39
C LEU A 308 -8.56 -39.49 1.06
N ARG A 309 -7.72 -39.89 2.03
CA ARG A 309 -8.00 -39.71 3.45
C ARG A 309 -8.16 -38.24 3.82
N GLN A 310 -7.37 -37.35 3.21
CA GLN A 310 -7.51 -35.91 3.43
C GLN A 310 -8.85 -35.36 2.91
N LEU A 311 -9.46 -36.00 1.90
CA LEU A 311 -10.78 -35.61 1.40
C LEU A 311 -11.92 -35.99 2.35
N GLU A 312 -11.69 -36.80 3.39
CA GLU A 312 -12.72 -37.09 4.40
C GLU A 312 -13.15 -35.83 5.19
N SER A 313 -12.43 -34.70 5.05
CA SER A 313 -12.83 -33.42 5.64
C SER A 313 -13.89 -32.65 4.84
N ILE A 314 -14.28 -33.13 3.65
CA ILE A 314 -15.36 -32.50 2.87
C ILE A 314 -16.72 -32.72 3.51
N ASP A 315 -17.72 -31.94 3.06
CA ASP A 315 -19.12 -32.15 3.44
C ASP A 315 -19.60 -33.55 3.01
N GLY A 316 -20.21 -34.29 3.93
CA GLY A 316 -20.56 -35.72 3.77
C GLY A 316 -19.45 -36.71 4.15
N GLY A 317 -18.24 -36.23 4.45
CA GLY A 317 -17.15 -37.00 5.04
C GLY A 317 -16.75 -38.25 4.25
N LYS A 318 -16.39 -39.32 4.97
CA LYS A 318 -15.92 -40.59 4.40
C LYS A 318 -16.93 -41.25 3.45
N GLU A 319 -18.22 -41.18 3.76
CA GLU A 319 -19.27 -41.79 2.92
C GLU A 319 -19.36 -41.12 1.56
N ALA A 320 -19.27 -39.78 1.53
CA ALA A 320 -19.23 -39.02 0.28
C ALA A 320 -18.00 -39.38 -0.57
N VAL A 321 -16.83 -39.49 0.05
CA VAL A 321 -15.59 -39.90 -0.65
C VAL A 321 -15.73 -41.32 -1.22
N ALA A 322 -16.25 -42.27 -0.44
CA ALA A 322 -16.47 -43.63 -0.89
C ALA A 322 -17.46 -43.70 -2.07
N GLN A 323 -18.54 -42.92 -2.02
CA GLN A 323 -19.49 -42.84 -3.13
C GLN A 323 -18.83 -42.26 -4.40
N LEU A 324 -18.07 -41.17 -4.27
CA LEU A 324 -17.33 -40.59 -5.39
C LEU A 324 -16.34 -41.59 -6.00
N MET A 325 -15.70 -42.42 -5.18
CA MET A 325 -14.80 -43.48 -5.67
C MET A 325 -15.54 -44.56 -6.45
N LEU A 326 -16.72 -44.98 -5.98
CA LEU A 326 -17.58 -45.91 -6.71
C LEU A 326 -18.03 -45.31 -8.04
N ASP A 327 -18.43 -44.03 -8.06
CA ASP A 327 -18.92 -43.34 -9.26
C ASP A 327 -17.86 -43.25 -10.38
N HIS A 328 -16.56 -43.32 -10.04
CA HIS A 328 -15.45 -43.26 -10.99
C HIS A 328 -14.63 -44.56 -11.07
N ASP A 329 -15.15 -45.70 -10.60
CA ASP A 329 -14.50 -47.01 -10.64
C ASP A 329 -13.10 -47.04 -9.98
N LEU A 330 -12.90 -46.26 -8.90
CA LEU A 330 -11.66 -46.22 -8.13
C LEU A 330 -11.75 -47.12 -6.90
N SER A 331 -11.03 -48.24 -6.90
CA SER A 331 -10.96 -49.16 -5.76
C SER A 331 -9.58 -49.09 -5.11
N ILE A 332 -9.47 -48.37 -3.97
CA ILE A 332 -8.24 -48.21 -3.18
C ILE A 332 -8.62 -48.28 -1.70
N ASP A 333 -7.84 -49.02 -0.91
CA ASP A 333 -7.95 -49.01 0.55
C ASP A 333 -7.11 -47.86 1.12
N PHE A 334 -7.71 -47.00 1.94
CA PHE A 334 -7.05 -45.82 2.51
C PHE A 334 -7.56 -45.43 3.90
#